data_AF-A0A2T2SLB0-F1
#
_entry.id   AF-A0A2T2SLB0-F1
#
_cell.length_a   1.000
_cell.length_b   1.000
_cell.length_c   1.000
_cell.angle_alpha   90.00
_cell.angle_beta   90.00
_cell.angle_gamma   90.00
#
_symmetry.space_group_name_H-M   'P 1'
#
loop_
_entity.id
_entity.type
_entity.pdbx_description
1 polymer ?
#
loop_
_entity_poly.entity_id
_entity_poly.type
_entity_poly.pdbx_seq_one_letter_code
_entity_poly.pdbx_strand_id
1 'polypeptide(L)' 'MGNTPVPIADEVTVDVTSENTVTVNGPKGELDLQVDDDLTVEADDERGDD' A
#
# COMPACT_ATOMS: atom_id res chain seq x y z
N MET A 1 0.13 -16.88 -3.14
CA MET A 1 -0.30 -15.73 -2.31
C MET A 1 0.45 -14.54 -2.87
N GLY A 2 -0.26 -13.55 -3.42
CA GLY A 2 0.33 -12.46 -4.24
C GLY A 2 -0.69 -11.83 -5.20
N ASN A 3 -1.82 -12.51 -5.44
CA ASN A 3 -2.99 -12.02 -6.19
C ASN A 3 -4.19 -11.74 -5.28
N THR A 4 -4.02 -11.77 -3.96
CA THR A 4 -5.11 -11.50 -3.02
C THR A 4 -5.03 -10.02 -2.66
N PRO A 5 -6.08 -9.23 -2.90
CA PRO A 5 -6.12 -7.82 -2.50
C PRO A 5 -5.90 -7.68 -0.99
N VAL A 6 -5.19 -6.62 -0.59
CA VAL A 6 -4.93 -6.30 0.82
C VAL A 6 -5.84 -5.14 1.20
N PRO A 7 -6.84 -5.34 2.08
CA PRO A 7 -7.76 -4.27 2.44
C PRO A 7 -7.05 -3.22 3.30
N ILE A 8 -7.17 -1.95 2.91
CA ILE A 8 -6.63 -0.81 3.64
C ILE A 8 -7.76 -0.17 4.45
N ALA A 9 -7.54 0.01 5.76
CA ALA A 9 -8.52 0.65 6.63
C ALA A 9 -8.54 2.17 6.38
N ASP A 10 -9.70 2.83 6.53
CA ASP A 10 -9.87 4.27 6.27
C ASP A 10 -8.91 5.19 7.06
N GLU A 11 -8.38 4.73 8.18
CA GLU A 11 -7.44 5.48 9.02
C GLU A 11 -5.96 5.23 8.65
N VAL A 12 -5.71 4.51 7.57
CA VAL A 12 -4.38 4.15 7.09
C VAL A 12 -4.14 4.74 5.70
N THR A 13 -3.04 5.46 5.56
CA THR A 13 -2.57 6.00 4.28
C THR A 13 -1.44 5.11 3.76
N VAL A 14 -1.45 4.83 2.46
CA VAL A 14 -0.38 4.10 1.78
C VAL A 14 0.22 5.01 0.73
N ASP A 15 1.54 5.20 0.80
CA ASP A 15 2.33 5.95 -0.16
C ASP A 15 3.27 5.00 -0.88
N VAL A 16 3.25 5.03 -2.22
CA VAL A 16 4.14 4.23 -3.06
C VAL A 16 5.08 5.18 -3.81
N THR A 17 6.38 5.07 -3.55
CA THR A 17 7.39 5.91 -4.20
C THR A 17 7.87 5.32 -5.52
N SER A 18 8.55 6.14 -6.33
CA SER A 18 9.16 5.72 -7.59
C SER A 18 10.33 4.74 -7.43
N GLU A 19 10.82 4.54 -6.20
CA GLU A 19 11.86 3.57 -5.85
C GLU A 19 11.24 2.29 -5.26
N ASN A 20 9.99 1.99 -5.62
CA ASN A 20 9.22 0.86 -5.10
C ASN A 20 9.20 0.78 -3.56
N THR A 21 9.32 1.91 -2.88
CA THR A 21 9.21 1.96 -1.42
C THR A 21 7.76 2.22 -1.06
N VAL A 22 7.20 1.31 -0.25
CA VAL A 22 5.83 1.40 0.25
C VAL A 22 5.90 1.88 1.70
N THR A 23 5.33 3.05 1.95
CA THR A 23 5.19 3.61 3.29
C THR A 23 3.73 3.50 3.71
N VAL A 24 3.49 2.92 4.89
CA VAL A 24 2.16 2.76 5.47
C VAL A 24 2.09 3.58 6.75
N ASN A 25 1.24 4.61 6.71
CA ASN A 25 1.00 5.53 7.81
C ASN A 25 -0.31 5.21 8.49
N GLY A 26 -0.28 4.85 9.77
CA GLY A 26 -1.49 4.54 10.53
C GLY A 26 -1.49 5.14 11.94
N PRO A 27 -2.61 5.00 12.68
CA PRO A 27 -2.77 5.58 14.03
C PRO A 27 -1.81 4.96 15.07
N LYS A 28 -1.10 3.89 14.72
CA LYS A 28 -0.14 3.19 15.58
C LYS A 28 1.31 3.48 15.24
N GLY A 29 1.59 4.24 14.17
CA GLY A 29 2.93 4.53 13.70
C GLY A 29 3.06 4.40 12.18
N GLU A 30 4.30 4.48 11.72
CA GLU A 30 4.70 4.39 10.31
C GLU A 30 5.48 3.09 10.08
N LEU A 31 5.28 2.47 8.92
CA LEU A 31 6.03 1.32 8.44
C LEU A 31 6.54 1.58 7.02
N ASP A 32 7.84 1.49 6.84
CA ASP A 32 8.49 1.55 5.53
C ASP A 32 8.96 0.18 5.07
N LEU A 33 8.62 -0.18 3.84
CA LEU A 33 9.05 -1.41 3.21
C LEU A 33 9.56 -1.13 1.79
N GLN A 34 10.83 -1.42 1.54
CA GLN A 34 11.37 -1.42 0.19
C GLN A 34 10.99 -2.72 -0.53
N VAL A 35 10.29 -2.57 -1.66
CA VAL A 35 9.90 -3.67 -2.52
C VAL A 35 10.92 -3.80 -3.66
N ASP A 36 11.14 -5.03 -4.10
CA ASP A 36 12.08 -5.35 -5.18
C ASP A 36 11.69 -4.62 -6.49
N ASP A 37 12.69 -4.14 -7.23
CA ASP A 37 12.49 -3.36 -8.47
C ASP A 37 11.86 -4.18 -9.61
N ASP A 38 11.98 -5.51 -9.58
CA ASP A 38 11.34 -6.40 -10.56
C ASP A 38 9.82 -6.55 -10.32
N LEU A 39 9.31 -6.06 -9.18
CA LEU A 39 7.89 -6.11 -8.84
C LEU A 39 7.20 -4.78 -9.18
N THR A 40 5.93 -4.84 -9.59
CA THR A 40 5.10 -3.65 -9.77
C THR A 40 4.09 -3.58 -8.63
N VAL A 41 4.03 -2.43 -7.95
CA VAL A 41 3.07 -2.18 -6.86
C VAL A 41 2.03 -1.19 -7.38
N GLU A 42 0.76 -1.59 -7.33
CA GLU A 42 -0.38 -0.76 -7.72
C GLU A 42 -1.27 -0.57 -6.49
N ALA A 43 -1.56 0.69 -6.15
CA ALA A 43 -2.52 1.05 -5.11
C ALA A 43 -3.82 1.48 -5.80
N ASP A 44 -4.84 0.63 -5.76
CA ASP A 44 -6.18 0.92 -6.28
C ASP A 44 -7.09 1.32 -5.10
N ASP A 45 -7.80 2.44 -5.23
CA ASP A 45 -8.76 2.89 -4.23
C ASP A 45 -10.06 2.10 -4.46
N GLU A 46 -10.10 0.86 -3.97
CA GLU A 46 -11.31 0.00 -4.04
C GLU A 46 -12.40 0.46 -3.06
N ARG A 47 -12.53 1.78 -2.80
CA ARG A 47 -13.77 2.34 -2.24
C ARG A 47 -14.90 2.01 -3.22
N GLY A 48 -15.61 0.93 -2.91
CA GLY A 48 -16.91 0.63 -3.47
C GLY A 48 -17.89 1.74 -3.08
N ASP A 49 -17.89 2.82 -3.85
CA ASP A 49 -18.95 3.80 -3.92
C ASP A 49 -19.86 3.37 -5.10
N ASP A 50 -20.81 2.47 -4.79
CA ASP A 50 -22.11 2.34 -5.47
C ASP A 50 -23.22 2.30 -4.41
#